data_AF-A0A2W6XAQ0-F1
#
_entry.id   AF-A0A2W6XAQ0-F1
#
_cell.length_a   1.000
_cell.length_b   1.000
_cell.length_c   1.000
_cell.angle_alpha   90.00
_cell.angle_beta   90.00
_cell.angle_gamma   90.00
#
_symmetry.space_group_name_H-M   'P 1'
#
loop_
_entity.id
_entity.type
_entity.pdbx_description
1 polymer ?
#
loop_
_entity_poly.entity_id
_entity_poly.type
_entity_poly.pdbx_seq_one_letter_code
_entity_poly.pdbx_strand_id
1 'polypeptide(L)'
;MDSYYCIVNLPGVPVRDICVLDAASDAAANQALDEVVRRWPGFETLYLYCGERMVTVLSNPGLGFAEPLADMPLADVRFATAA
;
A
#
# COMPACT_ATOMS: atom_id res chain seq x y z
N MET A 1 4.38 18.17 -15.03
CA MET A 1 4.60 18.12 -13.57
C MET A 1 3.82 16.91 -13.11
N ASP A 2 4.52 15.91 -12.60
CA ASP A 2 3.90 14.64 -12.24
C ASP A 2 3.04 14.81 -10.98
N SER A 3 1.84 14.24 -11.01
CA SER A 3 0.92 14.30 -9.88
C SER A 3 1.28 13.25 -8.84
N TYR A 4 1.21 13.64 -7.57
CA TYR A 4 1.29 12.70 -6.47
C TYR A 4 -0.09 12.11 -6.18
N TYR A 5 -0.14 10.80 -6.01
CA TYR A 5 -1.37 10.12 -5.59
C TYR A 5 -1.05 8.93 -4.70
N CYS A 6 -2.00 8.60 -3.84
CA CYS A 6 -1.93 7.49 -2.91
C CYS A 6 -3.05 6.50 -3.21
N ILE A 7 -2.72 5.21 -3.27
CA ILE A 7 -3.70 4.12 -3.32
C ILE A 7 -3.88 3.59 -1.91
N VAL A 8 -5.11 3.67 -1.40
CA VAL A 8 -5.52 3.17 -0.09
C VAL A 8 -6.10 1.76 -0.27
N ASN A 9 -5.44 0.77 0.31
CA ASN A 9 -6.02 -0.57 0.43
C ASN A 9 -6.68 -0.72 1.79
N LEU A 10 -7.89 -1.26 1.78
CA LEU A 10 -8.65 -1.58 2.98
C LEU A 10 -8.70 -3.12 3.13
N PRO A 11 -8.72 -3.65 4.36
CA PRO A 11 -8.71 -5.08 4.59
C PRO A 11 -10.00 -5.74 4.08
N GLY A 12 -9.86 -6.82 3.33
CA GLY A 12 -10.99 -7.66 2.90
C GLY A 12 -11.90 -7.06 1.81
N VAL A 13 -11.55 -5.90 1.24
CA VAL A 13 -12.30 -5.26 0.15
C VAL A 13 -11.44 -5.19 -1.12
N PRO A 14 -11.96 -5.61 -2.29
CA PRO A 14 -11.26 -5.47 -3.56
C PRO A 14 -11.25 -4.02 -4.08
N VAL A 15 -12.05 -3.14 -3.46
CA VAL A 15 -12.16 -1.72 -3.83
C VAL A 15 -10.99 -0.96 -3.21
N ARG A 16 -10.27 -0.21 -4.04
CA ARG A 16 -9.15 0.65 -3.65
C ARG A 16 -9.56 2.10 -3.86
N ASP A 17 -9.33 2.93 -2.85
CA ASP A 17 -9.53 4.38 -2.96
C ASP A 17 -8.24 5.05 -3.46
N ILE A 18 -8.39 6.08 -4.29
CA ILE A 18 -7.27 6.87 -4.80
C ILE A 18 -7.39 8.30 -4.26
N CYS A 19 -6.35 8.75 -3.56
CA CYS A 19 -6.24 10.12 -3.04
C CYS A 19 -5.18 10.88 -3.84
N VAL A 20 -5.57 11.93 -4.56
CA VAL A 20 -4.61 12.84 -5.19
C VAL A 20 -4.07 13.80 -4.13
N LEU A 21 -2.75 13.97 -4.09
CA LEU A 21 -2.07 14.80 -3.11
C LEU A 21 -1.53 16.07 -3.78
N ASP A 22 -1.81 17.22 -3.18
CA ASP A 22 -1.17 18.47 -3.56
C ASP A 22 0.20 18.56 -2.87
N ALA A 23 1.23 18.08 -3.56
CA ALA A 23 2.59 18.03 -3.05
C ALA A 23 3.60 18.48 -4.11
N ALA A 24 4.56 19.30 -3.70
CA ALA A 24 5.63 19.79 -4.58
C ALA A 24 6.88 18.88 -4.59
N SER A 25 6.97 17.91 -3.68
CA SER A 25 8.12 17.02 -3.53
C SER A 25 7.75 15.71 -2.84
N ASP A 26 8.60 14.68 -2.97
CA ASP A 26 8.44 13.40 -2.28
C ASP A 26 8.34 13.58 -0.75
N ALA A 27 9.07 14.53 -0.16
CA ALA A 27 9.02 14.80 1.27
C ALA A 27 7.67 15.40 1.68
N ALA A 28 7.15 16.37 0.91
CA ALA A 28 5.82 16.94 1.14
C ALA A 28 4.71 15.90 0.94
N ALA A 29 4.84 15.04 -0.07
CA ALA A 29 3.89 13.98 -0.35
C ALA A 29 3.86 12.92 0.78
N ASN A 30 5.02 12.59 1.35
CA ASN A 30 5.12 11.73 2.52
C ASN A 30 4.44 12.37 3.75
N GLN A 31 4.64 13.66 4.00
CA GLN A 31 3.95 14.36 5.09
C GLN A 31 2.43 14.37 4.89
N ALA A 32 1.96 14.51 3.64
CA ALA A 32 0.54 14.47 3.31
C ALA A 32 -0.09 13.09 3.58
N LEU A 33 0.68 12.00 3.66
CA LEU A 33 0.16 10.69 4.06
C LEU A 33 -0.40 10.70 5.48
N ASP A 34 0.10 11.55 6.38
CA ASP A 34 -0.42 11.64 7.75
C ASP A 34 -1.92 12.03 7.76
N GLU A 35 -2.35 12.86 6.81
CA GLU A 35 -3.76 13.21 6.64
C GLU A 35 -4.58 12.05 6.09
N VAL A 36 -4.01 11.29 5.13
CA VAL A 36 -4.65 10.09 4.57
C VAL A 36 -4.85 9.03 5.66
N VAL A 37 -3.83 8.81 6.49
CA VAL A 37 -3.89 7.89 7.64
C VAL A 37 -4.99 8.31 8.62
N ARG A 38 -5.09 9.61 8.95
CA ARG A 38 -6.16 10.12 9.83
C ARG A 38 -7.55 9.93 9.24
N ARG A 39 -7.69 10.10 7.93
CA ARG A 39 -8.96 9.90 7.21
C ARG A 39 -9.36 8.43 7.12
N TRP A 40 -8.40 7.53 7.06
CA TRP A 40 -8.60 6.10 6.86
C TRP A 40 -7.92 5.27 7.96
N PRO A 41 -8.35 5.33 9.22
CA PRO A 41 -7.64 4.65 10.32
C PRO A 41 -7.55 3.12 10.18
N GLY A 42 -8.44 2.52 9.39
CA GLY A 42 -8.49 1.07 9.11
C GLY A 42 -7.80 0.64 7.81
N PHE A 43 -6.95 1.48 7.20
CA PHE A 43 -6.18 1.07 6.02
C PHE A 43 -5.29 -0.14 6.31
N GLU A 44 -5.01 -0.95 5.30
CA GLU A 44 -4.01 -2.03 5.37
C GLU A 44 -2.65 -1.49 4.91
N THR A 45 -2.64 -0.93 3.71
CA THR A 45 -1.46 -0.31 3.10
C THR A 45 -1.82 0.95 2.33
N LEU A 46 -0.91 1.93 2.34
CA LEU A 46 -0.91 3.11 1.49
C LEU A 46 0.26 3.03 0.52
N TYR A 47 0.00 3.08 -0.78
CA TYR A 47 1.04 3.15 -1.80
C TYR A 47 1.10 4.56 -2.37
N LEU A 48 2.23 5.25 -2.17
CA LEU A 48 2.45 6.60 -2.69
C LEU A 48 3.19 6.55 -4.03
N TYR A 49 2.66 7.26 -5.01
CA TYR A 49 3.22 7.39 -6.34
C TYR A 49 3.42 8.85 -6.75
N CYS A 50 4.37 9.06 -7.66
CA CYS A 50 4.59 10.28 -8.43
C CYS A 50 4.56 9.89 -9.91
N GLY A 51 3.44 10.12 -10.59
CA GLY A 51 3.20 9.50 -11.90
C GLY A 51 3.27 7.97 -11.82
N GLU A 52 4.19 7.34 -12.55
CA GLU A 52 4.38 5.88 -12.51
C GLU A 52 5.42 5.42 -11.47
N ARG A 53 6.16 6.36 -10.86
CA ARG A 53 7.21 6.05 -9.89
C ARG A 53 6.64 5.82 -8.50
N MET A 54 6.91 4.66 -7.92
CA MET A 54 6.61 4.39 -6.50
C MET A 54 7.57 5.19 -5.61
N VAL A 55 7.01 5.95 -4.68
CA VAL A 55 7.76 6.80 -3.74
C VAL A 55 7.94 6.09 -2.41
N THR A 56 6.85 5.57 -1.82
CA THR A 56 6.89 4.82 -0.56
C THR A 56 5.70 3.89 -0.41
N VAL A 57 5.79 2.99 0.56
CA VAL A 57 4.69 2.16 1.05
C VAL A 57 4.60 2.31 2.56
N LEU A 58 3.40 2.59 3.07
CA LEU A 58 3.11 2.62 4.49
C LEU A 58 2.15 1.48 4.82
N SER A 59 2.54 0.59 5.74
CA SER A 59 1.64 -0.41 6.32
C SER A 59 1.01 0.13 7.60
N ASN A 60 -0.24 -0.23 7.88
CA ASN A 60 -0.90 0.22 9.10
C ASN A 60 -0.31 -0.48 10.34
N PRO A 61 0.33 0.26 11.25
CA PRO A 61 0.89 -0.33 12.46
C PRO A 61 -0.18 -0.89 13.41
N GLY A 62 -1.42 -0.40 13.34
CA GLY A 62 -2.54 -0.82 14.19
C GLY A 62 -3.18 -2.14 13.79
N LEU A 63 -2.97 -2.63 12.57
CA LEU A 63 -3.44 -3.95 12.14
C LEU A 63 -2.46 -5.07 12.45
N GLY A 64 -1.26 -4.73 12.94
CA GLY A 64 -0.17 -5.68 13.16
C GLY A 64 0.35 -6.26 11.84
N PHE A 65 1.22 -7.25 11.95
CA PHE A 65 1.58 -8.07 10.80
C PHE A 65 0.46 -9.07 10.55
N ALA A 66 0.15 -9.34 9.28
CA ALA A 66 -0.64 -10.52 8.95
C ALA A 66 -0.01 -11.74 9.64
N GLU A 67 -0.84 -12.58 10.25
CA GLU A 67 -0.34 -13.82 10.84
C GLU A 67 0.48 -14.57 9.77
N PRO A 68 1.66 -15.11 10.13
CA PRO A 68 2.41 -15.94 9.20
C PRO A 68 1.47 -16.98 8.61
N LEU A 69 1.53 -17.16 7.29
CA LEU A 69 0.82 -18.26 6.66
C LEU A 69 1.21 -19.53 7.42
N ALA A 70 0.22 -20.28 7.88
CA ALA A 70 0.47 -21.59 8.48
C ALA A 70 1.37 -22.39 7.54
N ASP A 71 2.36 -23.10 8.09
CA ASP A 71 3.32 -23.88 7.31
C ASP A 71 2.57 -24.68 6.25
N MET A 72 2.62 -24.20 5.00
CA MET A 72 2.00 -24.91 3.90
C MET A 72 2.87 -26.14 3.65
N PRO A 73 2.28 -27.35 3.58
CA PRO A 73 3.04 -28.52 3.17
C PRO A 73 3.49 -28.30 1.72
N LEU A 74 4.75 -27.86 1.56
CA LEU A 74 5.36 -27.60 0.27
C LEU A 74 5.51 -28.86 -0.60
N ALA A 75 5.19 -30.03 -0.03
CA ALA A 75 5.24 -31.33 -0.70
C ALA A 75 4.40 -31.38 -2.00
N ASP A 76 3.31 -30.61 -2.08
CA ASP A 76 2.42 -30.57 -3.24
C ASP A 76 2.55 -29.29 -4.09
N VAL A 77 3.45 -28.36 -3.73
CA VAL A 77 3.64 -27.12 -4.49
C VAL A 77 4.48 -27.39 -5.73
N ARG A 78 3.81 -27.54 -6.87
CA ARG A 78 4.46 -27.61 -8.18
C ARG A 78 4.74 -26.19 -8.67
N PHE A 79 5.99 -25.73 -8.52
CA PHE A 79 6.45 -24.53 -9.21
C PHE A 79 6.48 -24.83 -10.71
N ALA A 80 5.54 -24.27 -11.47
CA ALA A 80 5.63 -24.30 -12.92
C ALA A 80 6.81 -23.41 -13.34
N THR A 81 7.92 -24.02 -13.71
CA THR A 81 9.01 -23.30 -14.38
C THR A 81 8.52 -22.91 -15.77
N ALA A 82 8.46 -21.61 -16.05
CA ALA A 82 8.27 -21.13 -17.41
C ALA A 82 9.44 -21.64 -18.27
N ALA A 83 9.10 -22.38 -19.32
CA ALA A 83 10.04 -22.85 -20.34
C ALA A 83 10.26 -21.77 -21.40
#